data_AF-I9S9A7-F1
#
_entry.id   AF-I9S9A7-F1
#
_cell.length_a   1.000
_cell.length_b   1.000
_cell.length_c   1.000
_cell.angle_alpha   90.00
_cell.angle_beta   90.00
_cell.angle_gamma   90.00
#
_symmetry.space_group_name_H-M   'P 1'
#
loop_
_entity.id
_entity.type
_entity.pdbx_description
1 polymer ?
#
loop_
_entity_poly.entity_id
_entity_poly.type
_entity_poly.pdbx_seq_one_letter_code
_entity_poly.pdbx_strand_id
1 'polypeptide(L)'
;MSEVQQKLKELPGSATRKINSIYGSIDKFYATVYLIARNEHQCQMMAVPAADQRMKTIRAYQGLIRFMLDELGLDGKDIMDAIASDYLEDFVNYREQSFGMTNEEFISIIKRIG
;
A
#
# COMPACT_ATOMS: atom_id res chain seq x y z
N MET A 1 -9.08 -0.60 13.82
CA MET A 1 -8.10 0.36 13.28
C MET A 1 -6.74 -0.11 13.78
N SER A 2 -5.82 -0.48 12.88
CA SER A 2 -4.53 -1.07 13.27
C SER A 2 -3.62 -0.02 13.91
N GLU A 3 -2.57 -0.47 14.61
CA GLU A 3 -1.54 0.43 15.17
C GLU A 3 -0.86 1.26 14.08
N VAL A 4 -0.67 0.69 12.89
CA VAL A 4 -0.07 1.38 11.75
C VAL A 4 -0.96 2.52 11.29
N GLN A 5 -2.28 2.30 11.20
CA GLN A 5 -3.22 3.36 10.84
C GLN A 5 -3.22 4.52 11.85
N GLN A 6 -3.00 4.24 13.14
CA GLN A 6 -2.88 5.29 14.15
C GLN A 6 -1.59 6.10 13.96
N LYS A 7 -0.44 5.43 13.80
CA LYS A 7 0.85 6.08 13.53
C LYS A 7 0.81 6.94 12.26
N LEU A 8 0.13 6.47 11.21
CA LEU A 8 -0.02 7.22 9.97
C LEU A 8 -0.84 8.52 10.13
N LYS A 9 -1.75 8.58 11.12
CA LYS A 9 -2.52 9.80 11.42
C LYS A 9 -1.71 10.85 12.18
N GLU A 10 -0.60 10.45 12.78
CA GLU A 10 0.32 11.31 13.52
C GLU A 10 1.44 11.87 12.64
N LEU A 11 1.45 11.54 11.34
CA LEU A 11 2.46 12.01 10.41
C LEU A 11 2.52 13.54 10.33
N PRO A 12 3.73 14.12 10.11
CA PRO A 12 3.89 15.55 9.93
C PRO A 12 2.96 16.12 8.86
N GLY A 13 2.46 17.34 9.06
CA GLY A 13 1.50 17.96 8.15
C GLY A 13 2.02 18.09 6.70
N SER A 14 3.32 18.22 6.48
CA SER A 14 3.94 18.19 5.14
C SER A 14 3.78 16.83 4.47
N ALA A 15 4.09 15.74 5.17
CA ALA A 15 3.94 14.37 4.69
C ALA A 15 2.47 14.03 4.43
N THR A 16 1.59 14.35 5.39
CA THR A 16 0.15 14.14 5.26
C THR A 16 -0.44 14.86 4.04
N ARG A 17 -0.01 16.11 3.76
CA ARG A 17 -0.45 16.83 2.55
C ARG A 17 0.01 16.13 1.26
N LYS A 18 1.27 15.70 1.19
CA LYS A 18 1.82 15.01 0.01
C LYS A 18 1.09 13.69 -0.22
N ILE A 19 0.90 12.89 0.82
CA ILE A 19 0.14 11.63 0.75
C ILE A 19 -1.29 11.90 0.28
N ASN A 20 -2.00 12.85 0.91
CA ASN A 20 -3.37 13.15 0.51
C ASN A 20 -3.48 13.65 -0.94
N SER A 21 -2.48 14.37 -1.47
CA SER A 21 -2.52 14.81 -2.88
C SER A 21 -2.45 13.66 -3.90
N ILE A 22 -1.83 12.53 -3.53
CA ILE A 22 -1.67 11.37 -4.42
C ILE A 22 -2.83 10.39 -4.20
N TYR A 23 -3.04 10.00 -2.95
CA TYR A 23 -3.95 8.92 -2.54
C TYR A 23 -5.35 9.40 -2.17
N GLY A 24 -5.54 10.71 -1.96
CA GLY A 24 -6.80 11.31 -1.51
C GLY A 24 -6.98 11.36 0.01
N SER A 25 -6.44 10.39 0.75
CA SER A 25 -6.37 10.41 2.21
C SER A 25 -5.30 9.45 2.75
N ILE A 26 -4.95 9.60 4.02
CA ILE A 26 -4.10 8.65 4.75
C ILE A 26 -4.72 7.25 4.77
N ASP A 27 -6.04 7.14 4.94
CA ASP A 27 -6.73 5.84 4.93
C ASP A 27 -6.65 5.18 3.54
N LYS A 28 -6.75 5.96 2.45
CA LYS A 28 -6.59 5.46 1.08
C LYS A 28 -5.14 5.08 0.77
N PHE A 29 -4.17 5.78 1.35
CA PHE A 29 -2.77 5.39 1.28
C PHE A 29 -2.56 4.02 1.93
N TYR A 30 -3.03 3.84 3.17
CA TYR A 30 -2.99 2.56 3.87
C TYR A 30 -3.64 1.44 3.03
N ALA A 31 -4.86 1.67 2.56
CA ALA A 31 -5.59 0.71 1.73
C ALA A 31 -4.83 0.37 0.44
N THR A 32 -4.20 1.34 -0.21
CA THR A 32 -3.42 1.13 -1.44
C THR A 32 -2.22 0.22 -1.17
N VAL A 33 -1.43 0.51 -0.13
CA VAL A 33 -0.26 -0.31 0.22
C VAL A 33 -0.68 -1.73 0.63
N TYR A 34 -1.74 -1.84 1.43
CA TYR A 34 -2.31 -3.13 1.83
C TYR A 34 -2.72 -3.96 0.60
N LEU A 35 -3.44 -3.36 -0.35
CA LEU A 35 -3.88 -4.05 -1.57
C LEU A 35 -2.70 -4.42 -2.49
N ILE A 36 -1.62 -3.63 -2.52
CA ILE A 36 -0.39 -3.99 -3.22
C ILE A 36 0.27 -5.21 -2.57
N ALA A 37 0.38 -5.26 -1.24
CA ALA A 37 0.89 -6.42 -0.51
C ALA A 37 0.02 -7.67 -0.75
N ARG A 38 -1.30 -7.51 -0.74
CA ARG A 38 -2.25 -8.56 -1.11
C ARG A 38 -2.01 -9.09 -2.51
N ASN A 39 -1.88 -8.20 -3.48
CA ASN A 39 -1.62 -8.56 -4.88
C ASN A 39 -0.28 -9.27 -5.04
N GLU A 40 0.76 -8.85 -4.32
CA GLU A 40 2.06 -9.53 -4.30
C GLU A 40 1.91 -10.97 -3.82
N HIS A 41 1.30 -11.15 -2.65
CA HIS A 41 1.13 -12.47 -2.05
C HIS A 41 0.27 -13.39 -2.93
N GLN A 42 -0.84 -12.89 -3.50
CA GLN A 42 -1.65 -13.64 -4.44
C GLN A 42 -0.87 -14.05 -5.69
N CYS A 43 -0.03 -13.16 -6.23
CA CYS A 43 0.82 -13.45 -7.37
C CYS A 43 1.89 -14.52 -7.05
N GLN A 44 2.33 -14.64 -5.80
CA GLN A 44 3.28 -15.67 -5.36
C GLN A 44 2.59 -17.02 -5.10
N MET A 45 1.35 -17.03 -4.61
CA MET A 45 0.63 -18.25 -4.26
C MET A 45 -0.11 -18.90 -5.43
N MET A 46 -0.55 -18.10 -6.41
CA MET A 46 -1.44 -18.57 -7.48
C MET A 46 -0.71 -18.60 -8.82
N ALA A 47 -1.10 -19.54 -9.69
CA ALA A 47 -0.68 -19.57 -11.08
C ALA A 47 -1.39 -18.46 -11.88
N VAL A 48 -0.96 -17.21 -11.67
CA VAL A 48 -1.49 -16.05 -12.41
C VAL A 48 -0.80 -15.89 -13.77
N PRO A 49 -1.55 -15.58 -14.85
CA PRO A 49 -0.95 -15.30 -16.15
C PRO A 49 0.06 -14.15 -16.09
N ALA A 50 1.22 -14.35 -16.71
CA ALA A 50 2.33 -13.39 -16.70
C ALA A 50 2.80 -12.99 -15.28
N ALA A 51 2.85 -13.96 -14.35
CA ALA A 51 3.28 -13.77 -12.96
C ALA A 51 4.57 -12.94 -12.83
N ASP A 52 5.60 -13.25 -13.61
CA ASP A 52 6.88 -12.52 -13.57
C ASP A 52 6.71 -11.03 -13.92
N GLN A 53 5.92 -10.73 -14.94
CA GLN A 53 5.68 -9.34 -15.35
C GLN A 53 4.85 -8.61 -14.30
N ARG A 54 3.82 -9.26 -13.74
CA ARG A 54 3.01 -8.70 -12.64
C ARG A 54 3.86 -8.42 -11.41
N MET A 55 4.72 -9.36 -11.03
CA MET A 55 5.63 -9.23 -9.90
C MET A 55 6.60 -8.06 -10.09
N LYS A 56 7.17 -7.89 -11.30
CA LYS A 56 8.00 -6.73 -11.64
C LYS A 56 7.24 -5.42 -11.48
N THR A 57 6.01 -5.34 -11.98
CA THR A 57 5.17 -4.14 -11.85
C THR A 57 4.82 -3.84 -10.39
N ILE A 58 4.45 -4.85 -9.60
CA ILE A 58 4.16 -4.70 -8.17
C ILE A 58 5.37 -4.14 -7.42
N ARG A 59 6.56 -4.74 -7.63
CA ARG A 59 7.81 -4.29 -7.00
C ARG A 59 8.22 -2.89 -7.42
N ALA A 60 7.96 -2.51 -8.67
CA ALA A 60 8.21 -1.14 -9.13
C ALA A 60 7.35 -0.14 -8.36
N TYR A 61 6.05 -0.40 -8.19
CA TYR A 61 5.18 0.47 -7.39
C TYR A 61 5.56 0.49 -5.91
N GLN A 62 5.89 -0.66 -5.31
CA GLN A 62 6.42 -0.69 -3.93
C GLN A 62 7.67 0.19 -3.79
N GLY A 63 8.59 0.12 -4.77
CA GLY A 63 9.78 0.96 -4.82
C GLY A 63 9.47 2.46 -4.91
N LEU A 64 8.53 2.86 -5.79
CA LEU A 64 8.10 4.25 -5.93
C LEU A 64 7.45 4.79 -4.64
N ILE A 65 6.60 3.99 -3.99
CA ILE A 65 5.96 4.37 -2.74
C ILE A 65 6.99 4.54 -1.63
N ARG A 66 7.90 3.57 -1.48
CA ARG A 66 8.98 3.63 -0.50
C ARG A 66 9.85 4.87 -0.72
N PHE A 67 10.28 5.11 -1.96
CA PHE A 67 11.08 6.27 -2.30
C PHE A 67 10.38 7.58 -1.93
N MET A 68 9.08 7.71 -2.22
CA MET A 68 8.28 8.88 -1.85
C MET A 68 8.22 9.08 -0.32
N LEU A 69 8.10 8.01 0.47
CA LEU A 69 8.12 8.10 1.93
C LEU A 69 9.51 8.50 2.45
N ASP A 70 10.58 7.93 1.88
CA ASP A 70 11.96 8.25 2.23
C ASP A 70 12.27 9.74 1.92
N GLU A 71 11.79 10.27 0.79
CA GLU A 71 11.90 11.70 0.44
C GLU A 71 11.16 12.63 1.41
N LEU A 72 10.12 12.12 2.09
CA LEU A 72 9.40 12.85 3.14
C LEU A 72 10.11 12.78 4.50
N GLY A 73 11.27 12.11 4.58
CA GLY A 73 12.02 11.90 5.82
C GLY A 73 11.38 10.85 6.74
N LEU A 74 10.53 9.99 6.19
CA LEU A 74 9.91 8.88 6.92
C LEU A 74 10.72 7.60 6.71
N ASP A 75 10.56 6.62 7.60
CA ASP A 75 11.06 5.27 7.35
C ASP A 75 10.10 4.54 6.40
N GLY A 76 10.32 4.70 5.10
CA GLY A 76 9.44 4.12 4.09
C GLY A 76 9.43 2.60 4.11
N LYS A 77 10.53 1.97 4.51
CA LYS A 77 10.60 0.51 4.66
C LYS A 77 9.76 0.04 5.84
N ASP A 78 9.94 0.62 7.02
CA ASP A 78 9.19 0.23 8.22
C ASP A 78 7.68 0.41 8.03
N ILE A 79 7.25 1.53 7.45
CA ILE A 79 5.83 1.78 7.14
C ILE A 79 5.27 0.73 6.19
N MET A 80 5.97 0.44 5.09
CA MET A 80 5.53 -0.54 4.10
C MET A 80 5.49 -1.95 4.69
N ASP A 81 6.51 -2.35 5.43
CA ASP A 81 6.61 -3.65 6.09
C ASP A 81 5.51 -3.83 7.15
N ALA A 82 5.17 -2.77 7.89
CA ALA A 82 4.12 -2.79 8.90
C ALA A 82 2.72 -2.97 8.27
N ILE A 83 2.41 -2.28 7.17
CA ILE A 83 1.14 -2.46 6.45
C ILE A 83 1.06 -3.84 5.80
N ALA A 84 2.16 -4.34 5.23
CA ALA A 84 2.21 -5.69 4.69
C ALA A 84 2.01 -6.75 5.79
N SER A 85 2.51 -6.49 6.99
CA SER A 85 2.30 -7.35 8.17
C SER A 85 0.84 -7.37 8.61
N ASP A 86 0.15 -6.22 8.64
CA ASP A 86 -1.30 -6.16 8.90
C ASP A 86 -2.08 -7.04 7.91
N TYR A 87 -1.72 -6.99 6.62
CA TYR A 87 -2.32 -7.85 5.61
C TYR A 87 -2.07 -9.34 5.88
N LEU A 88 -0.83 -9.73 6.20
CA LEU A 88 -0.49 -11.12 6.47
C LEU A 88 -1.21 -11.64 7.72
N GLU A 89 -1.33 -10.81 8.75
CA GLU A 89 -2.10 -11.14 9.95
C GLU A 89 -3.57 -11.38 9.61
N ASP A 90 -4.18 -10.50 8.82
CA ASP A 90 -5.54 -10.68 8.34
C ASP A 90 -5.71 -11.96 7.52
N PHE A 91 -4.77 -12.23 6.61
CA PHE A 91 -4.78 -13.44 5.78
C PHE A 91 -4.72 -14.71 6.64
N VAL A 92 -3.80 -14.77 7.61
CA VAL A 92 -3.63 -15.94 8.50
C VAL A 92 -4.86 -16.15 9.38
N ASN A 93 -5.54 -15.07 9.76
CA ASN A 93 -6.75 -15.12 10.59
C ASN A 93 -8.06 -15.20 9.79
N TYR A 94 -8.00 -15.41 8.46
CA TYR A 94 -9.17 -15.45 7.57
C TYR A 94 -10.06 -14.20 7.67
N ARG A 95 -9.46 -13.03 7.92
CA ARG A 95 -10.16 -11.74 7.95
C ARG A 95 -10.08 -11.09 6.57
N GLU A 96 -11.23 -10.82 5.96
CA GLU A 96 -11.28 -10.01 4.75
C GLU A 96 -11.45 -8.53 5.10
N GLN A 97 -10.43 -7.73 4.78
CA GLN A 97 -10.51 -6.28 4.94
C GLN A 97 -11.12 -5.64 3.68
N SER A 98 -12.21 -4.89 3.86
CA SER A 98 -12.82 -4.08 2.80
C SER A 98 -12.59 -2.61 3.08
N PHE A 99 -12.08 -1.89 2.09
CA PHE A 99 -11.74 -0.47 2.19
C PHE A 99 -12.77 0.46 1.56
N GLY A 100 -13.83 -0.07 0.95
CA GLY A 100 -14.76 0.72 0.15
C GLY A 100 -14.13 1.40 -1.08
N MET A 101 -12.91 0.98 -1.45
CA MET A 101 -12.17 1.47 -2.61
C MET A 101 -12.54 0.63 -3.84
N THR A 102 -12.94 1.29 -4.92
CA THR A 102 -13.24 0.61 -6.19
C THR A 102 -11.96 0.26 -6.95
N ASN A 103 -12.04 -0.68 -7.90
CA ASN A 103 -10.91 -1.01 -8.77
C ASN A 103 -10.49 0.20 -9.61
N GLU A 104 -11.45 0.98 -10.10
CA GLU A 104 -11.20 2.21 -10.88
C GLU A 104 -10.45 3.24 -10.04
N GLU A 105 -10.83 3.40 -8.77
CA GLU A 105 -10.16 4.28 -7.83
C GLU A 105 -8.74 3.81 -7.54
N PHE A 106 -8.55 2.53 -7.24
CA PHE A 106 -7.22 1.94 -7.03
C PHE A 106 -6.33 2.16 -8.26
N ILE A 107 -6.82 1.85 -9.46
CA ILE A 107 -6.09 2.06 -10.72
C ILE A 107 -5.78 3.55 -10.92
N SER A 108 -6.70 4.47 -10.58
CA SER A 108 -6.43 5.90 -10.66
C SER A 108 -5.33 6.34 -9.70
N ILE A 109 -5.23 5.75 -8.51
CA ILE A 109 -4.16 6.05 -7.55
C ILE A 109 -2.84 5.52 -8.08
N ILE A 110 -2.80 4.26 -8.52
CA ILE A 110 -1.59 3.63 -9.09
C ILE A 110 -1.02 4.45 -10.26
N LYS A 111 -1.88 4.98 -11.13
CA LYS A 111 -1.50 5.88 -12.25
C LYS A 111 -0.98 7.26 -11.84
N ARG A 112 -1.12 7.66 -10.57
CA ARG A 112 -0.54 8.92 -10.04
C ARG A 112 0.81 8.70 -9.38
N ILE A 113 1.15 7.46 -9.02
CA ILE A 113 2.40 7.10 -8.36
C ILE A 113 3.55 7.00 -9.39
N GLY A 114 3.26 6.43 -10.56
CA GLY A 114 4.18 6.36 -11.69
C GLY A 114 3.75 7.28 -12.81
#